data_AF-A0A135UKZ3-F1
#
_entry.id   AF-A0A135UKZ3-F1
#
_cell.length_a   1.000
_cell.length_b   1.000
_cell.length_c   1.000
_cell.angle_alpha   90.00
_cell.angle_beta   90.00
_cell.angle_gamma   90.00
#
_symmetry.space_group_name_H-M   'P 1'
#
loop_
_entity.id
_entity.type
_entity.pdbx_description
1 polymer ?
#
loop_
_entity_poly.entity_id
_entity_poly.type
_entity_poly.pdbx_seq_one_letter_code
_entity_poly.pdbx_strand_id
1 'polypeptide(L)'
;MEFAPPREAAKQDIARFIDGFAHAAAYLEKAGFDGIQLHAAHGYLLAQFLSRTTNRRTDEYGPQTLENRTRLIAEIGKAVKQRTWPGFILSAKTNSVEFQEGGVTSDEAREMSEDAAARKTKAYIVGGMRTVGAMVKGRRRRARRFIRLDGAREPFDASDEGSVGRFVQDMQAWYGDLVADGDKLEHYGAVKFSGETVP
;
A
#
# COMPACT_ATOMS: atom_id res chain seq x y z
N MET A 1 -20.05 -16.49 14.02
CA MET A 1 -18.92 -16.11 14.90
C MET A 1 -19.19 -14.69 15.33
N GLU A 2 -19.25 -14.43 16.64
CA GLU A 2 -19.52 -13.11 17.19
C GLU A 2 -18.19 -12.55 17.71
N PHE A 3 -17.83 -11.36 17.23
CA PHE A 3 -16.57 -10.71 17.61
C PHE A 3 -16.87 -9.58 18.61
N ALA A 4 -15.98 -9.40 19.59
CA ALA A 4 -16.09 -8.28 20.51
C ALA A 4 -16.01 -6.95 19.73
N PRO A 5 -16.84 -5.94 20.07
CA PRO A 5 -16.76 -4.64 19.42
C PRO A 5 -15.37 -4.02 19.67
N PRO A 6 -14.78 -3.38 18.66
CA PRO A 6 -13.48 -2.72 18.84
C PRO A 6 -13.62 -1.55 19.83
N ARG A 7 -12.60 -1.37 20.66
CA ARG A 7 -12.46 -0.17 21.49
C ARG A 7 -11.77 0.93 20.70
N GLU A 8 -12.30 2.15 20.76
CA GLU A 8 -11.61 3.31 20.20
C GLU A 8 -10.23 3.50 20.85
N ALA A 9 -9.18 3.63 20.04
CA ALA A 9 -7.80 3.81 20.51
C ALA A 9 -7.64 5.14 21.25
N ALA A 10 -7.02 5.12 22.42
CA ALA A 10 -6.64 6.34 23.13
C ALA A 10 -5.39 6.97 22.47
N LYS A 11 -5.09 8.24 22.75
CA LYS A 11 -3.87 8.90 22.25
C LYS A 11 -2.59 8.13 22.62
N GLN A 12 -2.58 7.50 23.80
CA GLN A 12 -1.49 6.63 24.24
C GLN A 12 -1.37 5.34 23.42
N ASP A 13 -2.49 4.78 22.95
CA ASP A 13 -2.49 3.62 22.07
C ASP A 13 -1.92 4.01 20.69
N ILE A 14 -2.36 5.16 20.16
CA ILE A 14 -1.85 5.72 18.91
C ILE A 14 -0.34 5.96 18.98
N ALA A 15 0.15 6.55 20.08
CA ALA A 15 1.58 6.73 20.30
C ALA A 15 2.35 5.39 20.32
N ARG A 16 1.77 4.35 20.93
CA ARG A 16 2.34 2.99 20.92
C ARG A 16 2.34 2.37 19.52
N PHE A 17 1.31 2.62 18.70
CA PHE A 17 1.30 2.15 17.30
C PHE A 17 2.46 2.78 16.53
N ILE A 18 2.62 4.09 16.62
CA ILE A 18 3.71 4.83 15.96
C ILE A 18 5.06 4.29 16.38
N ASP A 19 5.29 4.13 17.69
CA ASP A 19 6.52 3.57 18.24
C ASP A 19 6.78 2.14 17.75
N GLY A 20 5.74 1.29 17.75
CA GLY A 20 5.82 -0.10 17.32
C GLY A 20 6.21 -0.24 15.84
N PHE A 21 5.58 0.52 14.95
CA PHE A 21 5.96 0.53 13.52
C PHE A 21 7.39 1.02 13.31
N ALA A 22 7.79 2.09 14.00
CA ALA A 22 9.14 2.65 13.90
C ALA A 22 10.20 1.70 14.48
N HIS A 23 9.88 1.01 15.57
CA HIS A 23 10.73 -0.03 16.15
C HIS A 23 10.92 -1.20 15.18
N ALA A 24 9.83 -1.72 14.60
CA ALA A 24 9.90 -2.80 13.63
C ALA A 24 10.74 -2.41 12.40
N ALA A 25 10.59 -1.18 11.90
CA ALA A 25 11.39 -0.67 10.79
C ALA A 25 12.90 -0.65 11.12
N ALA A 26 13.27 -0.12 12.29
CA ALA A 26 14.66 -0.08 12.74
C ALA A 26 15.24 -1.48 12.98
N TYR A 27 14.41 -2.43 13.43
CA TYR A 27 14.81 -3.82 13.57
C TYR A 27 15.06 -4.49 12.21
N LEU A 28 14.17 -4.26 11.24
CA LEU A 28 14.31 -4.78 9.87
C LEU A 28 15.51 -4.19 9.14
N GLU A 29 15.81 -2.90 9.34
CA GLU A 29 17.05 -2.30 8.86
C GLU A 29 18.29 -3.04 9.38
N LYS A 30 18.34 -3.32 10.69
CA LYS A 30 19.45 -4.09 11.29
C LYS A 30 19.54 -5.51 10.76
N ALA A 31 18.42 -6.07 10.33
CA ALA A 31 18.35 -7.39 9.69
C ALA A 31 18.73 -7.36 8.19
N GLY A 32 19.05 -6.19 7.62
CA GLY A 32 19.51 -6.05 6.23
C GLY A 32 18.40 -5.75 5.21
N PHE A 33 17.19 -5.41 5.64
CA PHE A 33 16.13 -5.00 4.71
C PHE A 33 16.35 -3.57 4.21
N ASP A 34 16.10 -3.33 2.92
CA ASP A 34 16.17 -2.00 2.31
C ASP A 34 15.01 -1.08 2.71
N GLY A 35 13.91 -1.65 3.22
CA GLY A 35 12.72 -0.89 3.55
C GLY A 35 11.53 -1.72 4.04
N ILE A 36 10.40 -1.05 4.25
CA ILE A 36 9.12 -1.66 4.65
C ILE A 36 7.94 -1.17 3.82
N GLN A 37 6.85 -1.94 3.87
CA GLN A 37 5.53 -1.54 3.39
C GLN A 37 4.52 -1.54 4.53
N LEU A 38 3.95 -0.38 4.82
CA LEU A 38 2.84 -0.23 5.75
C LEU A 38 1.57 -0.82 5.13
N HIS A 39 0.88 -1.69 5.87
CA HIS A 39 -0.39 -2.25 5.41
C HIS A 39 -1.56 -1.36 5.82
N ALA A 40 -2.02 -0.51 4.90
CA ALA A 40 -3.15 0.42 5.06
C ALA A 40 -4.33 0.07 4.15
N ALA A 41 -4.59 -1.23 3.99
CA ALA A 41 -5.63 -1.78 3.14
C ALA A 41 -6.39 -2.89 3.86
N HIS A 42 -7.45 -3.42 3.23
CA HIS A 42 -8.18 -4.61 3.66
C HIS A 42 -8.84 -4.51 5.06
N GLY A 43 -9.17 -3.30 5.52
CA GLY A 43 -9.88 -3.12 6.79
C GLY A 43 -9.05 -3.34 8.06
N TYR A 44 -7.72 -3.52 7.92
CA TYR A 44 -6.80 -3.53 9.07
C TYR A 44 -6.66 -2.14 9.70
N LEU A 45 -5.91 -2.05 10.81
CA LEU A 45 -5.77 -0.85 11.64
C LEU A 45 -5.63 0.45 10.84
N LEU A 46 -4.63 0.56 9.95
CA LEU A 46 -4.39 1.79 9.20
C LEU A 46 -5.51 2.07 8.18
N ALA A 47 -6.11 1.05 7.58
CA ALA A 47 -7.26 1.22 6.70
C ALA A 47 -8.49 1.73 7.46
N GLN A 48 -8.65 1.35 8.73
CA GLN A 48 -9.74 1.85 9.56
C GLN A 48 -9.63 3.35 9.81
N PHE A 49 -8.44 3.89 10.03
CA PHE A 49 -8.24 5.35 10.13
C PHE A 49 -8.53 6.07 8.81
N LEU A 50 -8.23 5.42 7.68
CA LEU A 50 -8.47 5.98 6.35
C LEU A 50 -9.93 5.97 5.93
N SER A 51 -10.79 5.10 6.45
CA SER A 51 -12.17 4.97 5.96
C SER A 51 -13.17 5.72 6.85
N ARG A 52 -14.13 6.43 6.25
CA ARG A 52 -15.17 7.15 7.03
C ARG A 52 -16.21 6.22 7.64
N THR A 53 -16.30 4.98 7.15
CA THR A 53 -17.28 4.01 7.66
C THR A 53 -16.87 3.41 8.99
N THR A 54 -15.56 3.31 9.23
CA THR A 54 -14.95 2.72 10.42
C THR A 54 -14.36 3.78 11.35
N ASN A 55 -13.79 4.86 10.83
CA ASN A 55 -13.32 5.98 11.64
C ASN A 55 -14.47 6.92 12.02
N ARG A 56 -14.88 6.88 13.29
CA ARG A 56 -15.92 7.75 13.86
C ARG A 56 -15.36 8.73 14.91
N ARG A 57 -14.05 8.90 14.96
CA ARG A 57 -13.39 9.81 15.91
C ARG A 57 -13.77 11.26 15.63
N THR A 58 -13.75 12.08 16.67
CA THR A 58 -13.99 13.53 16.56
C THR A 58 -12.73 14.36 16.75
N ASP A 59 -11.58 13.72 16.97
CA ASP A 59 -10.29 14.35 17.22
C ASP A 59 -9.45 14.55 15.94
N GLU A 60 -8.17 14.86 16.10
CA GLU A 60 -7.23 15.13 15.00
C GLU A 60 -6.93 13.91 14.10
N TYR A 61 -7.36 12.71 14.50
CA TYR A 61 -7.26 11.47 13.72
C TYR A 61 -8.60 11.04 13.13
N GLY A 62 -9.64 11.88 13.17
CA GLY A 62 -10.98 11.59 12.66
C GLY A 62 -11.15 11.69 11.14
N PRO A 63 -12.38 11.46 10.64
CA PRO A 63 -12.68 11.40 9.21
C PRO A 63 -12.97 12.76 8.54
N GLN A 64 -12.85 13.88 9.27
CA GLN A 64 -13.33 15.20 8.85
C GLN A 64 -12.63 15.72 7.59
N THR A 65 -11.33 15.42 7.45
CA THR A 65 -10.50 15.80 6.31
C THR A 65 -9.64 14.63 5.88
N LEU A 66 -9.12 14.67 4.64
CA LEU A 66 -8.15 13.67 4.21
C LEU A 66 -6.87 13.72 5.04
N GLU A 67 -6.43 14.92 5.42
CA GLU A 67 -5.25 15.11 6.27
C GLU A 67 -5.40 14.42 7.63
N ASN A 68 -6.55 14.54 8.29
CA ASN A 68 -6.82 13.87 9.56
C ASN A 68 -6.78 12.34 9.41
N ARG A 69 -7.39 11.83 8.33
CA ARG A 69 -7.42 10.40 8.01
C ARG A 69 -6.04 9.82 7.74
N THR A 70 -5.16 10.57 7.07
CA THR A 70 -3.78 10.14 6.77
C THR A 70 -2.77 10.47 7.87
N ARG A 71 -3.18 11.21 8.92
CA ARG A 71 -2.29 11.69 9.99
C ARG A 71 -1.49 10.57 10.65
N LEU A 72 -2.14 9.47 11.02
CA LEU A 72 -1.46 8.34 11.66
C LEU A 72 -0.35 7.75 10.76
N ILE A 73 -0.64 7.58 9.47
CA ILE A 73 0.35 7.09 8.49
C ILE A 73 1.51 8.08 8.35
N ALA A 74 1.22 9.39 8.37
CA ALA A 74 2.22 10.44 8.35
C ALA A 74 3.18 10.36 9.53
N GLU A 75 2.61 10.22 10.73
CA GLU A 75 3.36 10.19 11.97
C GLU A 75 4.19 8.92 12.10
N ILE A 76 3.64 7.76 11.69
CA ILE A 76 4.40 6.53 11.52
C ILE A 76 5.57 6.76 10.57
N GLY A 77 5.32 7.36 9.40
CA GLY A 77 6.37 7.57 8.42
C GLY A 77 7.48 8.49 8.91
N LYS A 78 7.13 9.56 9.64
CA LYS A 78 8.09 10.44 10.31
C LYS A 78 8.91 9.68 11.34
N ALA A 79 8.27 8.89 12.20
CA ALA A 79 8.94 8.12 13.24
C ALA A 79 9.88 7.06 12.66
N VAL A 80 9.47 6.36 11.59
CA VAL A 80 10.33 5.43 10.85
C VAL A 80 11.57 6.16 10.34
N LYS A 81 11.40 7.27 9.62
CA LYS A 81 12.51 8.05 9.05
C LYS A 81 13.46 8.64 10.09
N GLN A 82 13.01 8.82 11.34
CA GLN A 82 13.87 9.24 12.44
C GLN A 82 14.72 8.11 13.03
N ARG A 83 14.30 6.85 12.85
CA ARG A 83 14.97 5.67 13.42
C ARG A 83 15.77 4.86 12.41
N THR A 84 15.60 5.16 11.12
CA THR A 84 16.25 4.45 10.02
C THR A 84 17.20 5.36 9.25
N TRP A 85 18.09 4.76 8.47
CA TRP A 85 19.01 5.51 7.62
C TRP A 85 18.26 6.30 6.52
N PRO A 86 18.81 7.41 5.99
CA PRO A 86 18.08 8.31 5.10
C PRO A 86 17.47 7.66 3.84
N GLY A 87 18.11 6.62 3.31
CA GLY A 87 17.64 5.90 2.13
C GLY A 87 16.76 4.68 2.44
N PHE A 88 16.48 4.36 3.70
CA PHE A 88 15.56 3.28 4.06
C PHE A 88 14.19 3.53 3.43
N ILE A 89 13.70 2.58 2.65
CA ILE A 89 12.51 2.76 1.84
C ILE A 89 11.28 2.55 2.70
N LEU A 90 10.32 3.43 2.54
CA LEU A 90 9.06 3.37 3.25
C LEU A 90 7.95 3.51 2.23
N SER A 91 7.11 2.49 2.18
CA SER A 91 5.94 2.47 1.33
C SER A 91 4.64 2.21 2.10
N ALA A 92 3.48 2.47 1.51
CA ALA A 92 2.22 1.96 2.03
C ALA A 92 1.31 1.39 0.94
N LYS A 93 0.61 0.31 1.30
CA LYS A 93 -0.45 -0.31 0.50
C LYS A 93 -1.79 0.21 0.98
N THR A 94 -2.53 0.94 0.13
CA THR A 94 -3.86 1.50 0.43
C THR A 94 -4.95 0.85 -0.42
N ASN A 95 -6.21 0.91 0.03
CA ASN A 95 -7.35 0.49 -0.80
C ASN A 95 -7.50 1.44 -2.01
N SER A 96 -7.73 0.88 -3.20
CA SER A 96 -8.02 1.67 -4.42
C SER A 96 -9.42 2.27 -4.44
N VAL A 97 -10.34 1.56 -3.81
CA VAL A 97 -11.73 1.93 -3.59
C VAL A 97 -12.27 1.00 -2.50
N GLU A 98 -13.23 1.50 -1.73
CA GLU A 98 -14.07 0.66 -0.88
C GLU A 98 -15.49 0.67 -1.43
N PHE A 99 -16.07 -0.51 -1.65
CA PHE A 99 -17.37 -0.68 -2.31
C PHE A 99 -18.58 -0.45 -1.40
N GLN A 100 -18.39 0.35 -0.36
CA GLN A 100 -19.39 0.65 0.65
C GLN A 100 -19.67 2.17 0.63
N GLU A 101 -20.90 2.53 0.97
CA GLU A 101 -21.27 3.95 1.09
C GLU A 101 -20.37 4.65 2.12
N GLY A 102 -19.81 5.80 1.74
CA GLY A 102 -18.85 6.53 2.58
C GLY A 102 -17.44 5.94 2.65
N GLY A 103 -17.16 4.86 1.90
CA GLY A 103 -15.83 4.27 1.79
C GLY A 103 -14.81 5.17 1.08
N VAL A 104 -13.54 4.75 1.10
CA VAL A 104 -12.47 5.41 0.33
C VAL A 104 -12.81 5.38 -1.16
N THR A 105 -12.79 6.55 -1.81
CA THR A 105 -13.01 6.64 -3.27
C THR A 105 -11.68 6.59 -4.04
N SER A 106 -11.73 6.31 -5.34
CA SER A 106 -10.52 6.32 -6.18
C SER A 106 -9.86 7.70 -6.28
N ASP A 107 -10.65 8.78 -6.20
CA ASP A 107 -10.11 10.16 -6.19
C ASP A 107 -9.35 10.45 -4.88
N GLU A 108 -9.89 9.98 -3.76
CA GLU A 108 -9.19 10.07 -2.47
C GLU A 108 -7.93 9.21 -2.45
N ALA A 109 -7.99 7.99 -3.01
CA ALA A 109 -6.81 7.14 -3.14
C ALA A 109 -5.71 7.82 -3.98
N ARG A 110 -6.09 8.57 -5.03
CA ARG A 110 -5.18 9.40 -5.81
C ARG A 110 -4.59 10.53 -4.96
N GLU A 111 -5.42 11.28 -4.25
CA GLU A 111 -4.97 12.40 -3.40
C GLU A 111 -4.05 11.94 -2.27
N MET A 112 -4.36 10.81 -1.63
CA MET A 112 -3.47 10.17 -0.64
C MET A 112 -2.11 9.82 -1.25
N SER A 113 -2.10 9.35 -2.50
CA SER A 113 -0.86 9.02 -3.22
C SER A 113 -0.04 10.26 -3.57
N GLU A 114 -0.70 11.38 -3.88
CA GLU A 114 -0.05 12.67 -4.16
C GLU A 114 0.55 13.30 -2.89
N ASP A 115 -0.19 13.31 -1.78
CA ASP A 115 0.28 13.78 -0.46
C ASP A 115 1.48 12.97 0.04
N ALA A 116 1.40 11.65 -0.10
CA ALA A 116 2.49 10.73 0.15
C ALA A 116 3.77 11.07 -0.62
N ALA A 117 3.64 11.31 -1.94
CA ALA A 117 4.76 11.66 -2.80
C ALA A 117 5.38 13.01 -2.38
N ALA A 118 4.55 13.99 -2.00
CA ALA A 118 5.00 15.29 -1.51
C ALA A 118 5.85 15.18 -0.23
N ARG A 119 5.57 14.18 0.63
CA ARG A 119 6.30 13.92 1.89
C ARG A 119 7.63 13.16 1.69
N LYS A 120 8.04 12.90 0.45
CA LYS A 120 9.25 12.13 0.09
C LYS A 120 9.28 10.71 0.67
N THR A 121 8.12 10.15 0.98
CA THR A 121 7.97 8.75 1.31
C THR A 121 7.94 7.95 0.01
N LYS A 122 8.98 7.15 -0.24
CA LYS A 122 9.15 6.42 -1.50
C LYS A 122 8.24 5.17 -1.54
N ALA A 123 7.05 5.38 -2.11
CA ALA A 123 6.07 4.44 -2.69
C ALA A 123 4.72 4.34 -1.95
N TYR A 124 3.63 4.67 -2.66
CA TYR A 124 2.28 4.26 -2.27
C TYR A 124 1.64 3.66 -3.51
N ILE A 125 1.36 2.35 -3.50
CA ILE A 125 0.58 1.68 -4.55
C ILE A 125 -0.60 0.96 -3.90
N VAL A 126 -1.74 1.64 -4.00
CA VAL A 126 -3.07 1.19 -4.44
C VAL A 126 -3.21 -0.32 -4.71
N GLY A 127 -3.79 -1.05 -3.76
CA GLY A 127 -4.26 -2.43 -3.90
C GLY A 127 -5.77 -2.48 -4.14
N GLY A 128 -6.15 -2.96 -5.32
CA GLY A 128 -7.50 -3.35 -5.71
C GLY A 128 -7.60 -3.37 -7.24
N MET A 129 -7.37 -4.54 -7.84
CA MET A 129 -7.63 -4.78 -9.27
C MET A 129 -9.04 -4.28 -9.62
N ARG A 130 -9.14 -3.35 -10.56
CA ARG A 130 -10.32 -3.27 -11.42
C ARG A 130 -10.24 -4.45 -12.40
N THR A 131 -10.89 -5.56 -12.09
CA THR A 131 -11.45 -6.43 -13.14
C THR A 131 -12.77 -5.83 -13.61
N VAL A 132 -12.74 -4.67 -14.28
CA VAL A 132 -13.74 -4.27 -15.29
C VAL A 132 -13.09 -3.20 -16.17
N GLY A 133 -13.00 -3.47 -17.48
CA GLY A 133 -12.47 -2.53 -18.47
C GLY A 133 -13.23 -1.21 -18.46
N ALA A 134 -12.58 -0.14 -17.99
CA ALA A 134 -12.97 1.25 -18.22
C ALA A 134 -11.90 2.18 -17.65
N MET A 135 -10.86 2.51 -18.43
CA MET A 135 -10.19 3.82 -18.34
C MET A 135 -9.34 4.14 -19.59
N VAL A 136 -9.93 3.90 -20.76
CA VAL A 136 -9.52 4.61 -21.97
C VAL A 136 -10.04 6.05 -21.85
N LYS A 137 -9.10 7.01 -21.83
CA LYS A 137 -9.21 8.50 -21.93
C LYS A 137 -9.00 9.28 -20.63
N GLY A 138 -7.76 9.71 -20.42
CA GLY A 138 -7.40 10.80 -19.49
C GLY A 138 -5.95 11.29 -19.69
N ARG A 139 -5.79 12.35 -20.49
CA ARG A 139 -4.58 13.18 -20.77
C ARG A 139 -3.19 12.71 -20.27
N ARG A 140 -2.29 12.52 -21.24
CA ARG A 140 -0.82 12.46 -21.10
C ARG A 140 -0.28 13.60 -20.20
N ARG A 141 0.25 13.24 -19.04
CA ARG A 141 1.31 13.98 -18.35
C ARG A 141 2.41 12.97 -18.01
N ARG A 142 3.66 13.30 -18.38
CA ARG A 142 4.86 12.45 -18.20
C ARG A 142 4.84 11.81 -16.80
N ALA A 143 4.70 10.49 -16.78
CA ALA A 143 4.73 9.69 -15.57
C ALA A 143 6.04 9.96 -14.82
N ARG A 144 5.95 10.39 -13.56
CA ARG A 144 7.08 10.36 -12.65
C ARG A 144 7.23 8.90 -12.21
N ARG A 145 8.32 8.29 -12.71
CA ARG A 145 8.86 6.97 -12.39
C ARG A 145 8.42 6.48 -11.00
N PHE A 146 7.65 5.40 -10.96
CA PHE A 146 7.56 4.58 -9.75
C PHE A 146 8.97 4.05 -9.46
N ILE A 147 9.47 4.26 -8.25
CA ILE A 147 10.77 3.74 -7.82
C ILE A 147 10.49 2.46 -7.04
N ARG A 148 10.98 1.31 -7.52
CA ARG A 148 10.96 0.03 -6.79
C ARG A 148 12.38 -0.46 -6.46
N LEU A 149 12.39 -1.15 -5.32
CA LEU A 149 13.47 -1.77 -4.55
C LEU A 149 14.08 -2.99 -5.25
N ASP A 150 15.41 -3.11 -5.20
CA ASP A 150 16.29 -4.24 -5.57
C ASP A 150 17.24 -4.04 -6.77
N GLY A 151 17.12 -2.96 -7.53
CA GLY A 151 17.98 -2.74 -8.70
C GLY A 151 17.68 -3.68 -9.88
N ALA A 152 16.66 -4.55 -9.77
CA ALA A 152 16.01 -5.14 -10.91
C ALA A 152 15.17 -4.05 -11.59
N ARG A 153 15.39 -3.91 -12.90
CA ARG A 153 14.61 -3.02 -13.75
C ARG A 153 13.16 -3.52 -13.75
N GLU A 154 12.19 -2.61 -13.92
CA GLU A 154 10.79 -3.03 -14.02
C GLU A 154 10.70 -4.14 -15.08
N PRO A 155 10.16 -5.32 -14.77
CA PRO A 155 10.19 -6.43 -15.72
C PRO A 155 9.31 -6.16 -16.94
N PHE A 156 8.50 -5.09 -16.93
CA PHE A 156 7.65 -4.68 -18.04
C PHE A 156 7.19 -3.22 -17.88
N ASP A 157 6.75 -2.60 -18.97
CA ASP A 157 6.18 -1.25 -18.96
C ASP A 157 4.79 -1.27 -18.31
N ALA A 158 4.69 -0.82 -17.06
CA ALA A 158 3.41 -0.74 -16.36
C ALA A 158 2.46 0.34 -16.93
N SER A 159 2.91 1.17 -17.87
CA SER A 159 2.06 2.14 -18.59
C SER A 159 1.45 1.59 -19.88
N ASP A 160 1.90 0.42 -20.33
CA ASP A 160 1.34 -0.28 -21.48
C ASP A 160 0.27 -1.30 -21.05
N GLU A 161 -0.96 -1.13 -21.53
CA GLU A 161 -2.11 -1.98 -21.15
C GLU A 161 -1.90 -3.45 -21.58
N GLY A 162 -1.19 -3.71 -22.69
CA GLY A 162 -0.90 -5.06 -23.15
C GLY A 162 0.06 -5.79 -22.21
N SER A 163 1.12 -5.10 -21.79
CA SER A 163 2.11 -5.58 -20.82
C SER A 163 1.49 -5.85 -19.47
N VAL A 164 0.64 -4.94 -18.97
CA VAL A 164 -0.11 -5.14 -17.72
C VAL A 164 -1.06 -6.34 -17.84
N GLY A 165 -1.81 -6.45 -18.93
CA GLY A 165 -2.72 -7.57 -19.16
C GLY A 165 -2.03 -8.92 -19.16
N ARG A 166 -0.82 -8.99 -19.75
CA ARG A 166 0.01 -10.20 -19.74
C ARG A 166 0.51 -10.54 -18.34
N PHE A 167 0.99 -9.56 -17.58
CA PHE A 167 1.44 -9.80 -16.21
C PHE A 167 0.29 -10.31 -15.32
N VAL A 168 -0.93 -9.81 -15.54
CA VAL A 168 -2.13 -10.32 -14.85
C VAL A 168 -2.38 -11.79 -15.16
N GLN A 169 -2.21 -12.23 -16.42
CA GLN A 169 -2.33 -13.63 -16.79
C GLN A 169 -1.24 -14.48 -16.14
N ASP A 170 0.02 -14.02 -16.16
CA ASP A 170 1.14 -14.71 -15.51
C ASP A 170 0.91 -14.86 -14.00
N MET A 171 0.38 -13.82 -13.36
CA MET A 171 0.03 -13.84 -11.93
C MET A 171 -1.12 -14.81 -11.64
N GLN A 172 -2.13 -14.88 -12.50
CA GLN A 172 -3.24 -15.84 -12.35
C GLN A 172 -2.75 -17.29 -12.45
N ALA A 173 -1.89 -17.59 -13.43
CA ALA A 173 -1.28 -18.90 -13.57
C ALA A 173 -0.44 -19.26 -12.34
N TRP A 174 0.46 -18.36 -11.93
CA TRP A 174 1.29 -18.53 -10.73
C TRP A 174 0.47 -18.75 -9.46
N TYR A 175 -0.63 -18.02 -9.28
CA TYR A 175 -1.53 -18.21 -8.13
C TYR A 175 -2.28 -19.55 -8.20
N GLY A 176 -2.67 -19.98 -9.40
CA GLY A 176 -3.26 -21.30 -9.63
C GLY A 176 -2.33 -22.43 -9.20
N ASP A 177 -1.05 -22.33 -9.57
CA ASP A 177 -0.01 -23.28 -9.18
C ASP A 177 0.19 -23.29 -7.65
N LEU A 178 0.30 -22.11 -7.02
CA LEU A 178 0.48 -21.99 -5.57
C LEU A 178 -0.71 -22.58 -4.79
N VAL A 179 -1.94 -22.40 -5.27
CA VAL A 179 -3.13 -23.00 -4.65
C VAL A 179 -3.16 -24.52 -4.83
N ALA A 180 -2.77 -25.02 -6.01
CA ALA A 180 -2.71 -26.46 -6.28
C ALA A 180 -1.59 -27.17 -5.48
N ASP A 181 -0.51 -26.45 -5.21
CA ASP A 181 0.63 -26.90 -4.42
C ASP A 181 0.28 -27.13 -2.94
N GLY A 182 -0.65 -26.33 -2.41
CA GLY A 182 -1.01 -26.35 -1.00
C GLY A 182 0.17 -25.90 -0.14
N ASP A 183 0.55 -26.72 0.85
CA ASP A 183 1.64 -26.40 1.79
C ASP A 183 2.99 -27.03 1.42
N LYS A 184 3.13 -27.59 0.20
CA LYS A 184 4.35 -28.29 -0.20
C LYS A 184 5.52 -27.36 -0.55
N LEU A 185 5.24 -26.09 -0.83
CA LEU A 185 6.23 -25.07 -1.18
C LEU A 185 7.11 -25.52 -2.38
N GLU A 186 6.53 -26.16 -3.38
CA GLU A 186 7.20 -26.49 -4.66
C GLU A 186 7.04 -25.33 -5.66
N HIS A 187 5.95 -24.58 -5.55
CA HIS A 187 5.63 -23.43 -6.40
C HIS A 187 5.71 -22.11 -5.60
N TYR A 188 6.93 -21.69 -5.24
CA TYR A 188 7.20 -20.45 -4.49
C TYR A 188 8.09 -19.47 -5.27
N GLY A 189 8.15 -18.21 -4.82
CA GLY A 189 8.97 -17.16 -5.42
C GLY A 189 8.16 -16.10 -6.17
N ALA A 190 8.83 -15.29 -6.98
CA ALA A 190 8.19 -14.19 -7.71
C ALA A 190 7.49 -14.67 -8.99
N VAL A 191 6.41 -13.98 -9.38
CA VAL A 191 5.75 -14.17 -10.68
C VAL A 191 6.77 -13.93 -11.80
N LYS A 192 6.90 -14.89 -12.73
CA LYS A 192 7.74 -14.74 -13.93
C LYS A 192 6.92 -14.07 -15.03
N PHE A 193 7.33 -12.87 -15.43
CA PHE A 193 6.68 -12.17 -16.54
C PHE A 193 7.04 -12.84 -17.88
N SER A 194 6.03 -13.16 -18.67
CA SER A 194 6.17 -13.85 -19.96
C SER A 194 6.28 -12.91 -21.17
N GLY A 195 6.19 -11.59 -20.96
CA GLY A 195 6.24 -10.59 -22.02
C GLY A 195 7.63 -9.99 -22.27
N GLU A 196 7.67 -8.99 -23.15
CA GLU A 196 8.89 -8.24 -23.42
C GLU A 196 9.30 -7.41 -22.21
N THR A 197 10.50 -7.65 -21.72
CA THR A 197 11.06 -6.90 -20.61
C THR A 197 11.54 -5.54 -21.07
N VAL A 198 11.23 -4.49 -20.34
CA VAL A 198 11.82 -3.17 -20.63
C VAL A 198 13.30 -3.18 -20.25
N PRO A 199 14.16 -2.54 -21.06
CA PRO A 199 15.59 -2.50 -20.85
C PRO A 199 15.97 -2.13 -19.44
#